data_AF-A0A4R0NN27-F1
#
_entry.id   AF-A0A4R0NN27-F1
#
_cell.length_a   1.000
_cell.length_b   1.000
_cell.length_c   1.000
_cell.angle_alpha   90.00
_cell.angle_beta   90.00
_cell.angle_gamma   90.00
#
_symmetry.space_group_name_H-M   'P 1'
#
loop_
_entity.id
_entity.type
_entity.pdbx_description
1 polymer ?
#
loop_
_entity_poly.entity_id
_entity_poly.type
_entity_poly.pdbx_seq_one_letter_code
_entity_poly.pdbx_strand_id
1 'polypeptide(L)'
;MKSAGLFTRLSRLNEVKVSQIVHGTNQFNVSLAKNIDPAKLNKRLREKHNIVFGLPKSDSFVKIKINPTLLRRDNHLIFDSFAEAIAFSKM
;
A
#
# COMPACT_ATOMS: atom_id res chain seq x y z
N MET A 1 16.35 7.68 -4.48
CA MET A 1 15.90 6.40 -3.89
C MET A 1 14.63 5.93 -4.57
N LYS A 2 14.56 4.67 -5.03
CA LYS A 2 13.40 4.08 -5.74
C LYS A 2 12.10 4.12 -4.92
N SER A 3 12.20 3.98 -3.61
CA SER A 3 11.10 4.11 -2.65
C SER A 3 10.46 5.50 -2.65
N ALA A 4 11.23 6.58 -2.74
CA ALA A 4 10.72 7.95 -2.76
C ALA A 4 9.80 8.22 -3.98
N GLY A 5 10.18 7.68 -5.14
CA GLY A 5 9.37 7.76 -6.36
C GLY A 5 8.08 6.94 -6.27
N LEU A 6 8.09 5.82 -5.54
CA LEU A 6 6.88 5.04 -5.28
C LEU A 6 5.91 5.82 -4.36
N PHE A 7 6.39 6.51 -3.33
CA PHE A 7 5.53 7.33 -2.46
C PHE A 7 4.86 8.46 -3.21
N THR A 8 5.63 9.18 -4.03
CA THR A 8 5.10 10.29 -4.84
C THR A 8 3.99 9.82 -5.78
N ARG A 9 4.02 8.54 -6.18
CA ARG A 9 2.98 7.94 -7.01
C ARG A 9 1.80 7.48 -6.18
N LEU A 10 2.03 6.74 -5.11
CA LEU A 10 0.96 6.26 -4.22
C LEU A 10 0.21 7.42 -3.55
N SER A 11 0.85 8.56 -3.28
CA SER A 11 0.19 9.76 -2.75
C SER A 11 -0.82 10.38 -3.72
N ARG A 12 -0.84 9.97 -4.99
CA ARG A 12 -1.85 10.38 -5.98
C ARG A 12 -3.14 9.57 -5.86
N LEU A 13 -3.15 8.50 -5.05
CA LEU A 13 -4.33 7.74 -4.73
C LEU A 13 -4.99 8.39 -3.52
N ASN A 14 -6.11 9.07 -3.72
CA ASN A 14 -6.82 9.79 -2.64
C ASN A 14 -7.29 8.84 -1.53
N GLU A 15 -7.50 7.58 -1.89
CA GLU A 15 -7.94 6.51 -1.00
C GLU A 15 -6.85 5.96 -0.08
N VAL A 16 -5.57 6.32 -0.33
CA VAL A 16 -4.41 5.78 0.39
C VAL A 16 -3.45 6.90 0.76
N LYS A 17 -3.32 7.19 2.06
CA LYS A 17 -2.33 8.13 2.56
C LYS A 17 -1.11 7.37 3.07
N VAL A 18 0.03 7.55 2.41
CA VAL A 18 1.29 6.92 2.83
C VAL A 18 2.15 7.92 3.61
N SER A 19 2.61 7.54 4.80
CA SER A 19 3.61 8.28 5.57
C SER A 19 4.88 7.46 5.78
N GLN A 20 6.01 8.11 5.56
CA GLN A 20 7.32 7.48 5.62
C GLN A 20 7.76 7.34 7.08
N ILE A 21 8.29 6.17 7.45
CA ILE A 21 8.97 6.01 8.74
C ILE A 21 10.42 6.46 8.51
N VAL A 22 10.83 7.53 9.20
CA VAL A 22 12.22 8.01 9.21
C VAL A 22 13.10 6.86 9.73
N HIS A 23 14.26 6.63 9.13
CA HIS A 23 15.26 5.54 9.38
C HIS A 23 15.29 4.32 8.43
N GLY A 24 14.98 4.50 7.14
CA GLY A 24 15.51 3.59 6.09
C GLY A 24 14.96 2.16 6.06
N THR A 25 13.90 1.88 6.82
CA THR A 25 13.23 0.58 6.77
C THR A 25 12.26 0.52 5.58
N ASN A 26 12.04 -0.65 5.00
CA ASN A 26 11.04 -0.86 3.94
C ASN A 26 9.60 -0.88 4.50
N GLN A 27 9.35 -0.10 5.55
CA GLN A 27 8.09 -0.04 6.28
C GLN A 27 7.51 1.36 6.15
N PHE A 28 6.22 1.43 5.85
CA PHE A 28 5.50 2.67 5.65
C PHE A 28 4.16 2.58 6.38
N ASN A 29 3.77 3.67 7.01
CA ASN A 29 2.44 3.77 7.59
C ASN A 29 1.48 4.16 6.49
N VAL A 30 0.32 3.52 6.44
CA VAL A 30 -0.73 3.82 5.49
C VAL A 30 -2.06 3.98 6.20
N SER A 31 -2.75 5.06 5.87
CA SER A 31 -4.16 5.23 6.19
C SER A 31 -4.98 4.95 4.96
N LEU A 32 -6.06 4.20 5.14
CA LEU A 32 -7.06 3.99 4.10
C LEU A 32 -8.22 4.95 4.31
N ALA A 33 -8.82 5.39 3.22
CA ALA A 33 -10.09 6.11 3.27
C ALA A 33 -11.20 5.20 3.85
N LYS A 34 -12.19 5.81 4.52
CA LYS A 34 -13.27 5.09 5.22
C LYS A 34 -14.11 4.21 4.31
N ASN A 35 -14.11 4.46 3.00
CA ASN A 35 -14.84 3.70 1.99
C ASN A 35 -14.06 2.50 1.42
N ILE A 36 -12.86 2.21 1.95
CA ILE A 36 -12.05 1.06 1.52
C ILE A 36 -12.07 -0.02 2.58
N ASP A 37 -12.45 -1.23 2.17
CA ASP A 37 -12.36 -2.43 3.01
C ASP A 37 -10.90 -2.92 3.06
N PRO A 38 -10.24 -2.83 4.24
CA PRO A 38 -8.85 -3.24 4.38
C PRO A 38 -8.63 -4.74 4.19
N ALA A 39 -9.61 -5.57 4.52
CA ALA A 39 -9.53 -7.02 4.37
C ALA A 39 -9.63 -7.42 2.90
N LYS A 40 -10.56 -6.83 2.15
CA LYS A 40 -10.65 -7.00 0.68
C LYS A 40 -9.38 -6.52 -0.02
N LEU A 41 -8.87 -5.36 0.39
CA LEU A 41 -7.65 -4.79 -0.20
C LEU A 41 -6.45 -5.70 0.00
N ASN A 42 -6.23 -6.16 1.23
CA ASN A 42 -5.13 -7.07 1.53
C ASN A 42 -5.27 -8.40 0.77
N LYS A 43 -6.47 -8.98 0.76
CA LYS A 43 -6.74 -10.21 0.03
C LYS A 43 -6.44 -10.05 -1.47
N ARG A 44 -6.94 -8.97 -2.10
CA ARG A 44 -6.73 -8.70 -3.52
C ARG A 44 -5.27 -8.47 -3.87
N LEU A 45 -4.56 -7.66 -3.09
CA LEU A 45 -3.12 -7.42 -3.25
C LEU A 45 -2.30 -8.70 -3.13
N ARG A 46 -2.65 -9.57 -2.17
CA ARG A 46 -1.94 -10.84 -1.97
C ARG A 46 -2.21 -11.82 -3.10
N GLU A 47 -3.47 -12.03 -3.47
CA GLU A 47 -3.87 -13.06 -4.44
C GLU A 47 -3.49 -12.70 -5.88
N LYS A 48 -3.65 -11.43 -6.28
CA LYS A 48 -3.47 -11.02 -7.68
C LYS A 48 -2.11 -10.44 -7.98
N HIS A 49 -1.54 -9.77 -6.99
CA HIS A 49 -0.29 -9.04 -7.18
C HIS A 49 0.86 -9.62 -6.37
N ASN A 50 0.63 -10.64 -5.54
CA ASN A 50 1.63 -11.19 -4.62
C ASN A 50 2.30 -10.05 -3.80
N ILE A 51 1.45 -9.14 -3.30
CA ILE A 51 1.82 -8.02 -2.43
C ILE A 51 1.17 -8.27 -1.07
N VAL A 52 1.98 -8.33 -0.03
CA VAL A 52 1.47 -8.49 1.34
C VAL A 52 1.19 -7.10 1.92
N PHE A 53 -0.06 -6.87 2.30
CA PHE A 53 -0.52 -5.64 2.94
C PHE A 53 -0.84 -5.95 4.40
N GLY A 54 -0.38 -5.13 5.34
CA GLY A 54 -0.74 -5.30 6.75
C GLY A 54 -2.24 -5.04 6.95
N LEU A 55 -2.89 -5.67 7.92
CA LEU A 55 -4.22 -5.23 8.35
C LEU A 55 -4.10 -4.07 9.35
N PRO A 56 -5.06 -3.12 9.36
CA PRO A 56 -5.09 -2.07 10.36
C PRO A 56 -5.18 -2.67 11.77
N LYS A 57 -4.39 -2.12 12.69
CA LYS A 57 -4.55 -2.41 14.13
C LYS A 57 -5.54 -1.41 14.74
N SER A 58 -5.93 -1.66 15.99
CA SER A 58 -6.88 -0.87 16.80
C SER A 58 -6.71 0.65 16.72
N ASP A 59 -5.51 1.14 16.41
CA ASP A 59 -5.17 2.56 16.35
C ASP A 59 -5.61 3.27 15.04
N SER A 60 -6.49 2.66 14.24
CA SER A 60 -7.03 3.24 12.98
C SER A 60 -6.00 3.44 11.85
N PHE A 61 -4.74 3.02 12.04
CA PHE A 61 -3.69 3.06 11.02
C PHE A 61 -3.30 1.65 10.56
N VAL A 62 -3.04 1.50 9.26
CA VAL A 62 -2.44 0.30 8.69
C VAL A 62 -0.93 0.46 8.68
N LYS A 63 -0.20 -0.42 9.36
CA LYS A 63 1.25 -0.52 9.16
C LYS A 63 1.51 -1.41 7.94
N ILE A 64 1.97 -0.84 6.84
CA ILE A 64 2.40 -1.63 5.68
C ILE A 64 3.89 -1.90 5.81
N LYS A 65 4.23 -3.17 5.92
CA LYS A 65 5.58 -3.63 5.65
C LYS A 65 5.66 -4.02 4.18
N ILE A 66 6.27 -3.16 3.37
CA ILE A 66 6.57 -3.52 1.98
C ILE A 66 7.77 -4.46 2.02
N ASN A 67 7.58 -5.70 1.56
CA ASN A 67 8.69 -6.65 1.46
C ASN A 67 9.78 -6.08 0.52
N PRO A 68 11.08 -6.15 0.84
CA PRO A 68 12.16 -5.78 -0.08
C PRO A 68 12.06 -6.39 -1.49
N THR A 69 11.38 -7.53 -1.67
CA THR A 69 11.10 -8.08 -3.00
C THR A 69 10.19 -7.18 -3.85
N LEU A 70 9.30 -6.40 -3.22
CA LEU A 70 8.48 -5.40 -3.91
C LEU A 70 9.35 -4.29 -4.49
N LEU A 71 10.43 -3.89 -3.80
CA LEU A 71 11.37 -2.88 -4.30
C LEU A 71 12.16 -3.35 -5.52
N ARG A 72 12.16 -4.66 -5.82
CA ARG A 72 12.72 -5.18 -7.08
C ARG A 72 11.77 -4.99 -8.26
N ARG A 73 10.46 -4.81 -8.03
CA ARG A 73 9.45 -4.58 -9.08
C ARG A 73 9.47 -3.14 -9.57
N ASP A 74 8.92 -2.93 -10.77
CA ASP A 74 8.78 -1.58 -11.32
C ASP A 74 7.76 -0.76 -10.51
N ASN A 75 8.05 0.53 -10.30
CA ASN A 75 7.18 1.41 -9.51
C ASN A 75 5.81 1.64 -10.17
N HIS A 76 5.72 1.58 -11.51
CA HIS A 76 4.44 1.60 -12.23
C HIS A 76 3.62 0.35 -11.93
N LEU A 77 4.23 -0.84 -12.02
CA LEU A 77 3.54 -2.09 -11.71
C LEU A 77 3.00 -2.10 -10.27
N ILE A 78 3.77 -1.59 -9.32
CA ILE A 78 3.28 -1.48 -7.93
C ILE A 78 2.12 -0.49 -7.84
N PHE A 79 2.22 0.68 -8.49
CA PHE A 79 1.14 1.65 -8.49
C PHE A 79 -0.15 1.07 -9.09
N ASP A 80 -0.06 0.40 -10.24
CA ASP A 80 -1.19 -0.20 -10.93
C ASP A 80 -1.83 -1.32 -10.09
N SER A 81 -1.01 -2.16 -9.42
CA SER A 81 -1.50 -3.17 -8.47
C SER A 81 -2.31 -2.56 -7.32
N PHE A 82 -1.85 -1.43 -6.78
CA PHE A 82 -2.57 -0.73 -5.72
C PHE A 82 -3.85 -0.07 -6.25
N ALA A 83 -3.80 0.61 -7.39
CA ALA A 83 -4.97 1.25 -7.99
C ALA A 83 -6.08 0.23 -8.30
N GLU A 84 -5.74 -0.91 -8.89
CA GLU A 84 -6.68 -1.99 -9.16
C GLU A 84 -7.27 -2.57 -7.88
N ALA A 85 -6.42 -2.87 -6.89
CA ALA A 85 -6.89 -3.49 -5.66
C ALA A 85 -7.76 -2.54 -4.81
N ILE A 86 -7.48 -1.23 -4.83
CA ILE A 86 -8.31 -0.20 -4.21
C ILE A 86 -9.67 -0.14 -4.89
N ALA A 87 -9.72 -0.11 -6.23
CA ALA A 87 -10.97 -0.09 -6.97
C ALA A 87 -11.87 -1.29 -6.62
N PHE A 88 -11.27 -2.48 -6.47
CA PHE A 88 -11.97 -3.70 -6.07
C PHE A 88 -12.47 -3.68 -4.61
N SER A 89 -11.81 -2.90 -3.75
CA SER A 89 -12.04 -2.93 -2.29
C SER A 89 -12.94 -1.81 -1.80
N LYS A 90 -13.53 -1.04 -2.71
CA LYS A 90 -14.56 -0.05 -2.37
C LYS A 90 -15.76 -0.77 -1.73
N MET A 91 -16.29 -0.19 -0.64
CA MET A 91 -17.47 -0.68 0.08
C MET A 91 -18.76 -0.28 -0.64
#